data_AF-A0A7V6NHY5-F1
#
_entry.id   AF-A0A7V6NHY5-F1
#
_cell.length_a   1.000
_cell.length_b   1.000
_cell.length_c   1.000
_cell.angle_alpha   90.00
_cell.angle_beta   90.00
_cell.angle_gamma   90.00
#
_symmetry.space_group_name_H-M   'P 1'
#
loop_
_entity.id
_entity.type
_entity.pdbx_description
1 polymer ?
#
loop_
_entity_poly.entity_id
_entity_poly.type
_entity_poly.pdbx_seq_one_letter_code
_entity_poly.pdbx_strand_id
1 'polypeptide(L)'
;MTDFVPKINWQPDDPVTEGDFNRIEQGIADAHGKADRLKTQITDGSVQVNSAENADNLGGKPPEYYAKQSEVDAHLADYASFKNNIEGIRYADEKMELKINGEWVEFKSKDGYPVGNISNLSVSIGNGEVALSWQDPPDVTIEDSEGNIITIARWAGTKLVRKTGSYPAHENDGVLVVDNGIRNQYSENGFIDDGLTNGTTYYYMLFPYTEENVVTIDSANRINATPQAYDDLTGSPGPKNLISGTMQEGFFGEVPASELITGDALASECGISQ
;
A
#
# COMPACT_ATOMS: atom_id res chain seq x y z
N MET A 1 -29.31 -57.72 -41.83
CA MET A 1 -30.50 -58.31 -41.19
C MET A 1 -31.69 -57.51 -41.68
N THR A 2 -32.76 -58.18 -42.10
CA THR A 2 -34.03 -57.52 -42.43
C THR A 2 -34.64 -57.02 -41.12
N ASP A 3 -35.01 -55.75 -41.06
CA ASP A 3 -35.58 -55.13 -39.85
C ASP A 3 -36.83 -55.89 -39.38
N PHE A 4 -37.01 -56.00 -38.06
CA PHE A 4 -38.23 -56.52 -37.46
C PHE A 4 -39.50 -55.88 -38.04
N VAL A 5 -40.42 -56.71 -38.55
CA VAL A 5 -41.74 -56.28 -39.02
C VAL A 5 -42.80 -56.85 -38.08
N PRO A 6 -43.48 -56.04 -37.24
CA PRO A 6 -44.47 -56.53 -36.31
C PRO A 6 -45.73 -57.04 -37.02
N LYS A 7 -46.36 -58.08 -36.45
CA LYS A 7 -47.75 -58.43 -36.79
C LYS A 7 -48.66 -57.45 -36.06
N ILE A 8 -49.39 -56.63 -36.81
CA ILE A 8 -50.24 -55.55 -36.28
C ILE A 8 -51.75 -55.86 -36.37
N ASN A 9 -52.11 -57.01 -36.96
CA ASN A 9 -53.49 -57.36 -37.31
C ASN A 9 -54.05 -58.56 -36.54
N TRP A 10 -53.69 -58.69 -35.26
CA TRP A 10 -54.15 -59.79 -34.39
C TRP A 10 -55.68 -59.84 -34.29
N GLN A 11 -56.26 -61.01 -34.53
CA GLN A 11 -57.65 -61.31 -34.19
C GLN A 11 -57.72 -62.05 -32.83
N PRO A 12 -58.84 -61.95 -32.08
CA PRO A 12 -58.98 -62.59 -30.76
C PRO A 12 -58.72 -64.10 -30.74
N ASP A 13 -58.97 -64.81 -31.85
CA ASP A 13 -58.87 -66.26 -31.97
C ASP A 13 -57.68 -66.74 -32.83
N ASP A 14 -56.76 -65.84 -33.20
CA ASP A 14 -55.59 -66.21 -33.99
C ASP A 14 -54.69 -67.17 -33.19
N PRO A 15 -54.40 -68.40 -33.68
CA PRO A 15 -53.43 -69.27 -33.03
C PRO A 15 -52.04 -68.65 -33.14
N VAL A 16 -51.29 -68.67 -32.04
CA VAL A 16 -49.88 -68.25 -32.04
C VAL A 16 -49.07 -69.31 -32.77
N THR A 17 -48.49 -68.92 -33.91
CA THR A 17 -47.68 -69.83 -34.74
C THR A 17 -46.20 -69.74 -34.39
N GLU A 18 -45.42 -70.75 -34.79
CA GLU A 18 -43.96 -70.72 -34.70
C GLU A 18 -43.36 -69.51 -35.46
N GLY A 19 -43.99 -69.10 -36.56
CA GLY A 19 -43.61 -67.89 -37.29
C GLY A 19 -43.82 -66.60 -36.47
N ASP A 20 -44.79 -66.57 -35.57
CA ASP A 20 -45.01 -65.45 -34.66
C ASP A 20 -43.95 -65.41 -33.55
N PHE A 21 -43.58 -66.58 -33.00
CA PHE A 21 -42.47 -66.70 -32.05
C PHE A 21 -41.14 -66.25 -32.66
N ASN A 22 -40.80 -66.73 -33.85
CA ASN A 22 -39.57 -66.35 -34.55
C ASN A 22 -39.51 -64.84 -34.82
N ARG A 23 -40.66 -64.21 -35.11
CA ARG A 23 -40.76 -62.76 -35.29
C ARG A 23 -40.48 -62.02 -33.98
N ILE A 24 -41.04 -62.49 -32.86
CA ILE A 24 -40.80 -61.90 -31.53
C ILE A 24 -39.33 -62.03 -31.15
N GLU A 25 -38.72 -63.21 -31.36
CA GLU A 25 -37.30 -63.44 -31.09
C GLU A 25 -36.40 -62.54 -31.93
N GLN A 26 -36.72 -62.35 -33.22
CA GLN A 26 -36.00 -61.41 -34.08
C GLN A 26 -36.14 -59.97 -33.56
N GLY A 27 -37.33 -59.56 -33.12
CA GLY A 27 -37.55 -58.23 -32.55
C GLY A 27 -36.73 -57.98 -31.28
N ILE A 28 -36.62 -58.99 -30.41
CA ILE A 28 -35.78 -58.94 -29.21
C ILE A 28 -34.29 -58.83 -29.60
N ALA A 29 -33.84 -59.63 -30.56
CA ALA A 29 -32.46 -59.61 -31.04
C ALA A 29 -32.09 -58.25 -31.66
N ASP A 30 -32.97 -57.68 -32.49
CA ASP A 30 -32.78 -56.37 -33.11
C ASP A 30 -32.72 -55.24 -32.06
N ALA A 31 -33.58 -55.32 -31.04
CA ALA A 31 -33.59 -54.37 -29.93
C ALA A 31 -32.30 -54.42 -29.11
N HIS A 32 -31.82 -55.62 -28.78
CA HIS A 32 -30.53 -55.79 -28.10
C HIS A 32 -29.37 -55.25 -28.95
N GLY A 33 -29.33 -55.58 -30.24
CA GLY A 33 -28.31 -55.03 -31.15
C GLY A 33 -28.37 -53.51 -31.26
N LYS A 34 -29.54 -52.89 -31.17
CA LYS A 34 -29.69 -51.42 -31.10
C LYS A 34 -29.14 -50.86 -29.78
N ALA A 35 -29.47 -51.49 -28.65
CA ALA A 35 -28.97 -51.07 -27.34
C ALA A 35 -27.44 -51.17 -27.24
N ASP A 36 -26.85 -52.26 -27.75
CA ASP A 36 -25.39 -52.44 -27.76
C ASP A 36 -24.70 -51.39 -28.63
N ARG A 37 -25.24 -51.10 -29.83
CA ARG A 37 -24.71 -50.03 -30.70
C ARG A 37 -24.76 -48.67 -30.02
N LEU A 38 -25.88 -48.32 -29.38
CA LEU A 38 -26.00 -47.09 -28.60
C LEU A 38 -24.97 -47.04 -27.48
N LYS A 39 -24.79 -48.15 -26.74
CA LYS A 39 -23.79 -48.23 -25.67
C LYS A 39 -22.37 -48.01 -26.20
N THR A 40 -22.02 -48.61 -27.34
CA THR A 40 -20.74 -48.37 -28.01
C THR A 40 -20.59 -46.90 -28.41
N GLN A 41 -21.62 -46.31 -29.03
CA GLN A 41 -21.63 -44.91 -29.45
C GLN A 41 -21.50 -43.91 -28.30
N ILE A 42 -22.02 -44.26 -27.12
CA ILE A 42 -21.86 -43.46 -25.90
C ILE A 42 -20.42 -43.62 -25.37
N THR A 43 -19.88 -44.83 -25.42
CA THR A 43 -18.53 -45.14 -24.90
C THR A 43 -17.44 -44.52 -25.77
N ASP A 44 -17.61 -44.50 -27.10
CA ASP A 44 -16.66 -43.91 -28.04
C ASP A 44 -16.86 -42.41 -28.27
N GLY A 45 -17.87 -41.82 -27.63
CA GLY A 45 -18.18 -40.38 -27.69
C GLY A 45 -18.84 -39.93 -28.99
N SER A 46 -19.17 -40.83 -29.92
CA SER A 46 -19.87 -40.49 -31.18
C SER A 46 -21.32 -40.05 -30.95
N VAL A 47 -21.93 -40.44 -29.82
CA VAL A 47 -23.19 -39.92 -29.32
C VAL A 47 -22.97 -39.40 -27.90
N GLN A 48 -23.23 -38.11 -27.70
CA GLN A 48 -23.18 -37.48 -26.37
C GLN A 48 -24.53 -37.64 -25.68
N VAL A 49 -24.54 -38.25 -24.49
CA VAL A 49 -25.72 -38.26 -23.62
C VAL A 49 -25.57 -37.11 -22.65
N ASN A 50 -26.09 -35.95 -23.03
CA ASN A 50 -26.15 -34.81 -22.13
C ASN A 50 -27.27 -35.06 -21.11
N SER A 51 -26.90 -35.48 -19.91
CA SER A 51 -27.83 -35.76 -18.82
C SER A 51 -28.68 -34.54 -18.44
N ALA A 52 -28.20 -33.31 -18.69
CA ALA A 52 -28.96 -32.09 -18.45
C ALA A 52 -30.02 -31.82 -19.52
N GLU A 53 -29.70 -32.01 -20.82
CA GLU A 53 -30.68 -31.85 -21.92
C GLU A 53 -31.71 -32.99 -21.93
N ASN A 54 -31.31 -34.20 -21.53
CA ASN A 54 -32.22 -35.35 -21.46
C ASN A 54 -33.16 -35.31 -20.26
N ALA A 55 -32.80 -34.63 -19.17
CA ALA A 55 -33.67 -34.45 -18.01
C ALA A 55 -34.91 -33.59 -18.36
N ASP A 56 -34.74 -32.50 -19.11
CA ASP A 56 -35.84 -31.65 -19.57
C ASP A 56 -36.79 -32.39 -20.53
N ASN A 57 -36.26 -33.22 -21.44
CA ASN A 57 -37.08 -33.99 -22.39
C ASN A 57 -37.87 -35.15 -21.74
N LEU A 58 -37.50 -35.56 -20.54
CA LEU A 58 -38.17 -36.62 -19.77
C LEU A 58 -38.94 -36.08 -18.53
N GLY A 59 -39.03 -34.74 -18.39
CA GLY A 59 -39.74 -34.09 -17.28
C GLY A 59 -39.05 -34.20 -15.92
N GLY A 60 -37.77 -34.58 -15.89
CA GLY A 60 -36.95 -34.63 -14.68
C GLY A 60 -36.28 -33.29 -14.43
N LYS A 61 -36.43 -32.74 -13.22
CA LYS A 61 -35.65 -31.57 -12.80
C LYS A 61 -34.21 -32.03 -12.52
N PRO A 62 -33.18 -31.50 -13.21
CA PRO A 62 -31.79 -31.87 -12.91
C PRO A 62 -31.42 -31.47 -11.46
N PRO A 63 -30.48 -32.18 -10.81
CA PRO A 63 -30.01 -31.83 -9.48
C PRO A 63 -29.42 -30.41 -9.46
N GLU A 64 -29.70 -29.64 -8.40
CA GLU A 64 -29.36 -28.20 -8.27
C GLU A 64 -27.85 -27.86 -8.37
N TYR A 65 -26.99 -28.87 -8.49
CA TYR A 65 -25.53 -28.70 -8.50
C TYR A 65 -24.88 -28.75 -9.89
N TYR A 66 -25.62 -29.11 -10.95
CA TYR A 66 -25.07 -29.07 -12.31
C TYR A 66 -25.35 -27.69 -12.94
N ALA A 67 -24.34 -26.83 -12.99
CA ALA A 67 -24.39 -25.64 -13.83
C ALA A 67 -24.69 -26.06 -15.27
N LYS A 68 -25.59 -25.34 -15.94
CA LYS A 68 -25.91 -25.63 -17.35
C LYS A 68 -24.65 -25.41 -18.18
N GLN A 69 -24.43 -26.21 -19.23
CA GLN A 69 -23.27 -26.02 -20.12
C GLN A 69 -23.19 -24.57 -20.65
N SER A 70 -24.35 -23.95 -20.90
CA SER A 70 -24.45 -22.53 -21.27
C SER A 70 -23.91 -21.56 -20.21
N GLU A 71 -24.02 -21.88 -18.92
CA GLU A 71 -23.47 -21.08 -17.83
C GLU A 71 -21.95 -21.24 -17.77
N VAL A 72 -21.44 -22.46 -17.95
CA VAL A 72 -19.99 -22.74 -18.05
C VAL A 72 -19.38 -22.00 -19.24
N ASP A 73 -20.03 -22.06 -20.41
CA ASP A 73 -19.57 -21.39 -21.62
C ASP A 73 -19.64 -19.85 -21.47
N ALA A 74 -20.65 -19.33 -20.79
CA ALA A 74 -20.76 -17.91 -20.47
C ALA A 74 -19.66 -17.45 -19.50
N HIS A 75 -19.37 -18.22 -18.46
CA HIS A 75 -18.25 -17.94 -17.54
C HIS A 75 -16.90 -17.96 -18.25
N LEU A 76 -16.70 -18.91 -19.18
CA LEU A 76 -15.47 -19.00 -19.97
C LEU A 76 -15.33 -17.82 -20.95
N ALA A 77 -16.43 -17.36 -21.54
CA ALA A 77 -16.45 -16.18 -22.40
C ALA A 77 -16.21 -14.87 -21.60
N ASP A 78 -16.73 -14.78 -20.38
CA ASP A 78 -16.49 -13.63 -19.49
C ASP A 78 -15.01 -13.56 -19.08
N TYR A 79 -14.37 -14.72 -18.82
CA TYR A 79 -12.93 -14.81 -18.59
C TYR A 79 -12.11 -14.33 -19.80
N ALA A 80 -12.52 -14.72 -21.01
CA ALA A 80 -11.88 -14.26 -22.26
C ALA A 80 -12.12 -12.77 -22.56
N SER A 81 -13.06 -12.10 -21.88
CA SER A 81 -13.38 -10.68 -22.07
C SER A 81 -12.45 -9.72 -21.31
N PHE A 82 -11.62 -10.24 -20.38
CA PHE A 82 -10.59 -9.43 -19.72
C PHE A 82 -9.56 -8.98 -20.76
N LYS A 83 -9.62 -7.70 -21.12
CA LYS A 83 -8.95 -7.02 -22.25
C LYS A 83 -7.43 -7.22 -22.42
N ASN A 84 -6.72 -7.98 -21.58
CA ASN A 84 -5.26 -8.11 -21.58
C ASN A 84 -4.74 -9.57 -21.47
N ASN A 85 -5.54 -10.61 -21.72
CA ASN A 85 -5.10 -12.02 -21.61
C ASN A 85 -4.42 -12.34 -20.26
N ILE A 86 -5.05 -11.96 -19.14
CA ILE A 86 -4.57 -12.38 -17.82
C ILE A 86 -4.96 -13.85 -17.64
N GLU A 87 -3.99 -14.74 -17.76
CA GLU A 87 -4.13 -16.20 -17.66
C GLU A 87 -4.08 -16.72 -16.22
N GLY A 88 -3.70 -15.87 -15.26
CA GLY A 88 -3.54 -16.24 -13.86
C GLY A 88 -3.04 -15.10 -12.98
N ILE A 89 -3.28 -15.24 -11.67
CA ILE A 89 -2.79 -14.35 -10.62
C ILE A 89 -2.12 -15.25 -9.59
N ARG A 90 -0.91 -14.90 -9.15
CA ARG A 90 -0.25 -15.58 -8.03
C ARG A 90 0.52 -14.59 -7.16
N TYR A 91 0.82 -14.99 -5.95
CA TYR A 91 1.79 -14.32 -5.09
C TYR A 91 2.97 -15.29 -4.89
N ALA A 92 4.16 -14.91 -5.37
CA ALA A 92 5.38 -15.72 -5.33
C ALA A 92 6.59 -14.82 -5.09
N ASP A 93 7.59 -15.30 -4.35
CA ASP A 93 8.82 -14.55 -4.02
C ASP A 93 8.54 -13.13 -3.50
N GLU A 94 7.54 -13.01 -2.63
CA GLU A 94 7.07 -11.75 -2.02
C GLU A 94 6.54 -10.71 -3.02
N LYS A 95 6.06 -11.17 -4.18
CA LYS A 95 5.55 -10.32 -5.26
C LYS A 95 4.22 -10.83 -5.78
N MET A 96 3.31 -9.90 -6.10
CA MET A 96 2.15 -10.24 -6.92
C MET A 96 2.58 -10.36 -8.37
N GLU A 97 2.18 -11.44 -9.03
CA GLU A 97 2.48 -11.70 -10.44
C GLU A 97 1.19 -12.00 -11.20
N LEU A 98 1.05 -11.41 -12.38
CA LEU A 98 0.01 -11.71 -13.35
C LEU A 98 0.63 -12.57 -14.45
N LYS A 99 -0.03 -13.66 -14.80
CA LYS A 99 0.35 -14.45 -15.97
C LYS A 99 -0.23 -13.80 -17.22
N ILE A 100 0.62 -13.28 -18.09
CA ILE A 100 0.24 -12.60 -19.33
C ILE A 100 0.99 -13.26 -20.47
N ASN A 101 0.26 -13.77 -21.47
CA ASN A 101 0.83 -14.48 -22.62
C ASN A 101 1.79 -15.62 -22.25
N GLY A 102 1.43 -16.43 -21.25
CA GLY A 102 2.23 -17.55 -20.76
C GLY A 102 3.37 -17.20 -19.80
N GLU A 103 3.72 -15.93 -19.62
CA GLU A 103 4.80 -15.48 -18.73
C GLU A 103 4.24 -14.85 -17.45
N TRP A 104 4.90 -15.11 -16.32
CA TRP A 104 4.58 -14.45 -15.06
C TRP A 104 5.28 -13.09 -15.02
N VAL A 105 4.49 -12.03 -14.97
CA VAL A 105 4.95 -10.64 -14.91
C VAL A 105 4.58 -10.09 -13.54
N GLU A 106 5.57 -9.55 -12.84
CA GLU A 106 5.33 -8.83 -11.59
C GLU A 106 4.31 -7.71 -11.81
N PHE A 107 3.21 -7.73 -11.07
CA PHE A 107 2.26 -6.64 -11.02
C PHE A 107 2.90 -5.49 -10.26
N LYS A 108 3.51 -4.59 -11.02
CA LYS A 108 3.86 -3.26 -10.51
C LYS A 108 2.70 -2.35 -10.88
N SER A 109 1.97 -1.87 -9.87
CA SER A 109 1.17 -0.65 -10.08
C SER A 109 2.09 0.37 -10.73
N LYS A 110 1.63 1.05 -11.79
CA LYS A 110 2.39 2.11 -12.48
C LYS A 110 2.97 3.14 -11.50
N ASP A 111 2.28 3.32 -10.37
CA ASP A 111 2.61 4.26 -9.31
C ASP A 111 2.96 3.54 -7.98
N GLY A 112 3.09 2.21 -7.97
CA GLY A 112 3.31 1.35 -6.79
C GLY A 112 2.30 1.57 -5.64
N TYR A 113 2.64 1.14 -4.42
CA TYR A 113 1.86 1.42 -3.21
C TYR A 113 2.75 2.18 -2.21
N PRO A 114 2.38 3.38 -1.76
CA PRO A 114 3.21 4.17 -0.85
C PRO A 114 3.25 3.56 0.56
N VAL A 115 4.28 3.88 1.31
CA VAL A 115 4.31 3.62 2.77
C VAL A 115 3.46 4.64 3.51
N GLY A 116 3.22 4.39 4.79
CA GLY A 116 2.46 5.30 5.65
C GLY A 116 3.14 6.65 5.90
N ASN A 117 2.50 7.47 6.73
CA ASN A 117 3.07 8.72 7.21
C ASN A 117 4.15 8.47 8.27
N ILE A 118 5.09 9.41 8.38
CA ILE A 118 6.00 9.44 9.52
C ILE A 118 5.21 9.66 10.82
N SER A 119 5.82 9.33 11.95
CA SER A 119 5.25 9.59 13.28
C SER A 119 6.23 10.35 14.17
N ASN A 120 5.74 10.88 15.30
CA ASN A 120 6.54 11.61 16.29
C ASN A 120 7.38 12.75 15.69
N LEU A 121 6.82 13.46 14.68
CA LEU A 121 7.46 14.63 14.10
C LEU A 121 7.55 15.75 15.12
N SER A 122 8.75 16.26 15.35
CA SER A 122 9.00 17.41 16.20
C SER A 122 10.15 18.26 15.66
N VAL A 123 10.18 19.53 16.08
CA VAL A 123 11.24 20.47 15.72
C VAL A 123 11.68 21.24 16.96
N SER A 124 12.99 21.41 17.12
CA SER A 124 13.60 22.34 18.07
C SER A 124 14.27 23.49 17.33
N ILE A 125 14.22 24.67 17.94
CA ILE A 125 14.70 25.92 17.33
C ILE A 125 16.07 26.25 17.93
N GLY A 126 17.05 26.50 17.06
CA GLY A 126 18.38 27.00 17.43
C GLY A 126 18.68 28.35 16.77
N ASN A 127 19.93 28.78 16.95
CA ASN A 127 20.47 30.02 16.37
C ASN A 127 21.03 29.77 14.98
N GLY A 128 20.28 30.17 13.96
CA GLY A 128 20.63 29.90 12.57
C GLY A 128 20.48 28.43 12.17
N GLU A 129 19.75 27.64 12.96
CA GLU A 129 19.56 26.22 12.76
C GLU A 129 18.21 25.74 13.32
N VAL A 130 17.76 24.59 12.87
CA VAL A 130 16.66 23.83 13.46
C VAL A 130 17.04 22.37 13.55
N ALA A 131 16.59 21.66 14.59
CA ALA A 131 16.72 20.21 14.65
C ALA A 131 15.35 19.54 14.50
N LEU A 132 15.21 18.65 13.51
CA LEU A 132 13.98 17.91 13.25
C LEU A 132 14.15 16.45 13.64
N SER A 133 13.22 15.91 14.44
CA SER A 133 13.19 14.48 14.74
C SER A 133 11.88 13.85 14.30
N TRP A 134 11.94 12.61 13.82
CA TRP A 134 10.79 11.84 13.35
C TRP A 134 11.06 10.35 13.40
N GLN A 135 10.00 9.55 13.36
CA GLN A 135 10.03 8.11 13.16
C GLN A 135 9.53 7.77 11.76
N ASP A 136 10.30 6.95 11.04
CA ASP A 136 9.97 6.50 9.69
C ASP A 136 8.78 5.53 9.72
N PRO A 137 7.92 5.53 8.69
CA PRO A 137 6.76 4.64 8.64
C PRO A 137 7.20 3.17 8.59
N PRO A 138 6.42 2.25 9.19
CA PRO A 138 6.64 0.82 8.98
C PRO A 138 6.35 0.41 7.53
N ASP A 139 6.83 -0.77 7.17
CA ASP A 139 6.43 -1.42 5.92
C ASP A 139 4.93 -1.72 5.94
N VAL A 140 4.31 -1.71 4.76
CA VAL A 140 2.88 -2.00 4.64
C VAL A 140 2.70 -3.49 4.43
N THR A 141 1.95 -4.12 5.32
CA THR A 141 1.67 -5.55 5.29
C THR A 141 0.17 -5.82 5.31
N ILE A 142 -0.26 -6.88 4.64
CA ILE A 142 -1.60 -7.46 4.76
C ILE A 142 -1.50 -8.86 5.34
N GLU A 143 -2.48 -9.25 6.15
CA GLU A 143 -2.62 -10.61 6.68
C GLU A 143 -3.68 -11.33 5.86
N ASP A 144 -3.37 -12.53 5.37
CA ASP A 144 -4.34 -13.36 4.64
C ASP A 144 -5.31 -14.09 5.59
N SER A 145 -6.26 -14.83 5.04
CA SER A 145 -7.24 -15.61 5.82
C SER A 145 -6.61 -16.77 6.63
N GLU A 146 -5.36 -17.11 6.37
CA GLU A 146 -4.60 -18.16 7.02
C GLU A 146 -3.58 -17.61 8.04
N GLY A 147 -3.48 -16.28 8.17
CA GLY A 147 -2.57 -15.59 9.10
C GLY A 147 -1.17 -15.33 8.53
N ASN A 148 -0.94 -15.52 7.23
CA ASN A 148 0.35 -15.21 6.62
C ASN A 148 0.47 -13.71 6.35
N ILE A 149 1.65 -13.16 6.66
CA ILE A 149 1.97 -11.74 6.46
C ILE A 149 2.57 -11.56 5.06
N ILE A 150 1.94 -10.70 4.26
CA ILE A 150 2.36 -10.32 2.92
C ILE A 150 2.76 -8.85 2.95
N THR A 151 4.05 -8.56 2.73
CA THR A 151 4.55 -7.20 2.60
C THR A 151 4.25 -6.69 1.20
N ILE A 152 3.48 -5.60 1.11
CA ILE A 152 3.07 -4.98 -0.16
C ILE A 152 3.80 -3.67 -0.46
N ALA A 153 4.48 -3.07 0.52
CA ALA A 153 5.37 -1.93 0.32
C ALA A 153 6.49 -1.91 1.37
N ARG A 154 7.73 -1.81 0.92
CA ARG A 154 8.92 -1.70 1.78
C ARG A 154 9.41 -0.27 1.81
N TRP A 155 9.57 0.32 2.99
CA TRP A 155 10.20 1.63 3.12
C TRP A 155 11.68 1.52 2.75
N ALA A 156 12.12 2.42 1.88
CA ALA A 156 13.53 2.54 1.47
C ALA A 156 14.21 3.76 2.08
N GLY A 157 13.46 4.85 2.28
CA GLY A 157 14.03 6.08 2.80
C GLY A 157 12.99 7.17 3.03
N THR A 158 13.45 8.28 3.61
CA THR A 158 12.65 9.49 3.81
C THR A 158 13.44 10.70 3.35
N LYS A 159 12.89 11.46 2.40
CA LYS A 159 13.46 12.74 1.95
C LYS A 159 12.88 13.88 2.79
N LEU A 160 13.73 14.76 3.29
CA LEU A 160 13.33 16.02 3.93
C LEU A 160 13.55 17.16 2.92
N VAL A 161 12.48 17.90 2.62
CA VAL A 161 12.55 19.06 1.71
C VAL A 161 12.14 20.31 2.47
N ARG A 162 12.87 21.40 2.21
CA ARG A 162 12.65 22.72 2.81
C ARG A 162 12.29 23.75 1.74
N LYS A 163 11.38 24.64 2.07
CA LYS A 163 10.97 25.79 1.23
C LYS A 163 10.62 27.01 2.10
N THR A 164 10.70 28.20 1.51
CA THR A 164 10.24 29.45 2.15
C THR A 164 8.91 29.89 1.56
N GLY A 165 8.08 30.56 2.36
CA GLY A 165 6.77 31.10 1.94
C GLY A 165 5.62 30.07 1.87
N SER A 166 5.90 28.79 1.60
CA SER A 166 4.90 27.71 1.63
C SER A 166 5.55 26.35 1.90
N TYR A 167 4.73 25.36 2.28
CA TYR A 167 5.16 23.97 2.31
C TYR A 167 5.55 23.46 0.91
N PRO A 168 6.56 22.58 0.81
CA PRO A 168 6.79 21.78 -0.39
C PRO A 168 5.53 21.01 -0.81
N ALA A 169 5.25 20.98 -2.11
CA ALA A 169 4.14 20.22 -2.69
C ALA A 169 4.52 18.77 -3.07
N HIS A 170 5.79 18.56 -3.44
CA HIS A 170 6.36 17.26 -3.81
C HIS A 170 7.86 17.24 -3.47
N GLU A 171 8.51 16.08 -3.58
CA GLU A 171 9.89 15.81 -3.16
C GLU A 171 10.96 16.62 -3.94
N ASN A 172 10.56 17.30 -5.00
CA ASN A 172 11.40 18.18 -5.82
C ASN A 172 10.97 19.67 -5.75
N ASP A 173 10.04 20.03 -4.85
CA ASP A 173 9.53 21.40 -4.67
C ASP A 173 10.22 22.12 -3.50
N GLY A 174 11.50 22.45 -3.69
CA GLY A 174 12.30 23.16 -2.69
C GLY A 174 13.75 22.69 -2.68
N VAL A 175 14.40 22.87 -1.54
CA VAL A 175 15.77 22.39 -1.29
C VAL A 175 15.67 21.02 -0.61
N LEU A 176 16.25 19.99 -1.23
CA LEU A 176 16.45 18.70 -0.57
C LEU A 176 17.50 18.88 0.53
N VAL A 177 17.08 18.71 1.78
CA VAL A 177 17.92 18.89 2.97
C VAL A 177 18.64 17.59 3.32
N VAL A 178 17.91 16.47 3.30
CA VAL A 178 18.47 15.14 3.51
C VAL A 178 17.66 14.08 2.76
N ASP A 179 18.34 13.08 2.21
CA ASP A 179 17.75 11.83 1.75
C ASP A 179 18.25 10.71 2.67
N ASN A 180 17.42 10.31 3.63
CA ASN A 180 17.78 9.35 4.65
C ASN A 180 17.38 7.93 4.24
N GLY A 181 18.35 7.03 4.07
CA GLY A 181 18.13 5.60 3.80
C GLY A 181 18.27 4.69 5.03
N ILE A 182 18.51 5.22 6.22
CA ILE A 182 18.66 4.43 7.45
C ILE A 182 17.45 4.65 8.36
N ARG A 183 16.66 3.59 8.57
CA ARG A 183 15.39 3.67 9.31
C ARG A 183 15.60 4.21 10.73
N ASN A 184 14.77 5.17 11.10
CA ASN A 184 14.74 5.82 12.41
C ASN A 184 16.05 6.50 12.84
N GLN A 185 16.97 6.78 11.90
CA GLN A 185 18.26 7.42 12.19
C GLN A 185 18.10 8.74 12.97
N TYR A 186 17.04 9.49 12.70
CA TYR A 186 16.78 10.82 13.28
C TYR A 186 15.63 10.82 14.30
N SER A 187 15.25 9.66 14.83
CA SER A 187 14.17 9.56 15.81
C SER A 187 14.53 10.05 17.21
N GLU A 188 15.80 9.91 17.61
CA GLU A 188 16.29 10.32 18.93
C GLU A 188 17.06 11.64 18.90
N ASN A 189 18.12 11.73 18.08
CA ASN A 189 19.03 12.89 18.07
C ASN A 189 18.59 14.00 17.12
N GLY A 190 17.63 13.71 16.23
CA GLY A 190 17.19 14.63 15.18
C GLY A 190 18.25 14.89 14.09
N PHE A 191 17.79 15.44 12.98
CA PHE A 191 18.60 15.99 11.90
C PHE A 191 18.73 17.50 12.12
N ILE A 192 19.95 18.03 12.09
CA ILE A 192 20.21 19.47 12.20
C ILE A 192 20.28 20.07 10.80
N ASP A 193 19.35 20.97 10.51
CA ASP A 193 19.40 21.84 9.33
C ASP A 193 19.96 23.21 9.73
N ASP A 194 21.21 23.47 9.34
CA ASP A 194 21.98 24.66 9.70
C ASP A 194 22.08 25.69 8.56
N GLY A 195 22.79 26.80 8.81
CA GLY A 195 22.97 27.87 7.82
C GLY A 195 21.69 28.65 7.51
N LEU A 196 20.70 28.60 8.40
CA LEU A 196 19.42 29.29 8.26
C LEU A 196 19.51 30.74 8.73
N THR A 197 18.60 31.58 8.24
CA THR A 197 18.50 32.98 8.65
C THR A 197 17.50 33.13 9.79
N ASN A 198 17.94 33.70 10.90
CA ASN A 198 17.07 34.00 12.03
C ASN A 198 15.91 34.93 11.64
N GLY A 199 14.74 34.70 12.23
CA GLY A 199 13.50 35.42 11.93
C GLY A 199 12.82 35.01 10.62
N THR A 200 13.43 34.13 9.81
CA THR A 200 12.82 33.62 8.57
C THR A 200 12.10 32.29 8.85
N THR A 201 10.81 32.19 8.49
CA THR A 201 10.06 30.93 8.63
C THR A 201 10.38 30.01 7.46
N TYR A 202 10.85 28.81 7.80
CA TYR A 202 11.10 27.71 6.88
C TYR A 202 10.02 26.65 7.03
N TYR A 203 9.52 26.18 5.90
CA TYR A 203 8.50 25.13 5.81
C TYR A 203 9.16 23.84 5.34
N TYR A 204 8.88 22.76 6.05
CA TYR A 204 9.45 21.44 5.82
C TYR A 204 8.35 20.44 5.50
N MET A 205 8.67 19.48 4.65
CA MET A 205 7.85 18.30 4.41
C MET A 205 8.75 17.07 4.28
N LEU A 206 8.34 15.99 4.94
CA LEU A 206 8.97 14.69 4.83
C LEU A 206 8.23 13.84 3.81
N PHE A 207 9.00 13.19 2.94
CA PHE A 207 8.54 12.35 1.85
C PHE A 207 9.15 10.95 2.03
N PRO A 208 8.52 10.08 2.84
CA PRO A 208 8.83 8.66 2.84
C PRO A 208 8.67 8.07 1.44
N TYR A 209 9.52 7.12 1.09
CA TYR A 209 9.43 6.44 -0.19
C TYR A 209 9.79 4.96 -0.09
N THR A 210 9.29 4.18 -1.04
CA THR A 210 9.50 2.73 -1.08
C THR A 210 10.71 2.32 -1.91
N GLU A 211 11.12 1.05 -1.85
CA GLU A 211 12.21 0.49 -2.70
C GLU A 211 11.91 0.64 -4.20
N GLU A 212 10.62 0.70 -4.56
CA GLU A 212 10.11 0.97 -5.91
C GLU A 212 10.04 2.47 -6.25
N ASN A 213 10.55 3.35 -5.38
CA ASN A 213 10.53 4.81 -5.51
C ASN A 213 9.13 5.43 -5.50
N VAL A 214 8.17 4.80 -4.83
CA VAL A 214 6.83 5.37 -4.62
C VAL A 214 6.89 6.34 -3.45
N VAL A 215 6.45 7.58 -3.64
CA VAL A 215 6.56 8.64 -2.62
C VAL A 215 5.22 8.85 -1.90
N THR A 216 5.28 8.94 -0.57
CA THR A 216 4.14 9.34 0.27
C THR A 216 4.06 10.86 0.34
N ILE A 217 3.00 11.43 -0.25
CA ILE A 217 2.72 12.86 -0.23
C ILE A 217 1.46 13.10 0.62
N ASP A 218 1.67 13.52 1.86
CA ASP A 218 0.58 13.85 2.79
C ASP A 218 0.91 15.10 3.60
N SER A 219 -0.09 15.96 3.79
CA SER A 219 -0.02 17.12 4.67
C SER A 219 0.31 16.79 6.12
N ALA A 220 0.09 15.56 6.58
CA ALA A 220 0.47 15.09 7.92
C ALA A 220 1.99 15.12 8.16
N ASN A 221 2.80 15.04 7.10
CA ASN A 221 4.26 15.00 7.19
C ASN A 221 4.90 16.40 7.13
N ARG A 222 4.14 17.45 7.51
CA ARG A 222 4.57 18.84 7.40
C ARG A 222 4.87 19.45 8.77
N ILE A 223 5.92 20.25 8.82
CA ILE A 223 6.26 21.07 9.99
C ILE A 223 6.93 22.36 9.52
N ASN A 224 6.85 23.42 10.31
CA ASN A 224 7.53 24.67 10.01
C ASN A 224 8.29 25.14 11.26
N ALA A 225 9.32 25.94 11.04
CA ALA A 225 10.16 26.45 12.10
C ALA A 225 10.78 27.78 11.69
N THR A 226 10.98 28.64 12.69
CA THR A 226 11.58 29.97 12.51
C THR A 226 12.79 30.06 13.44
N PRO A 227 14.02 29.80 12.96
CA PRO A 227 15.26 30.02 13.72
C PRO A 227 15.24 31.38 14.39
N GLN A 228 15.71 31.45 15.62
CA GLN A 228 15.82 32.70 16.37
C GLN A 228 17.26 32.86 16.83
N ALA A 229 17.75 34.09 16.88
CA ALA A 229 18.98 34.35 17.61
C ALA A 229 18.79 33.84 19.05
N TYR A 230 19.86 33.36 19.67
CA TYR A 230 19.82 33.15 21.11
C TYR A 230 19.39 34.46 21.76
N ASP A 231 18.17 34.48 22.27
CA ASP A 231 17.79 35.47 23.26
C ASP A 231 18.49 35.00 24.54
N ASP A 232 19.47 35.76 25.01
CA ASP A 232 20.06 35.55 26.32
C ASP A 232 19.00 35.89 27.38
N LEU A 233 18.03 34.99 27.53
CA LEU A 233 16.98 35.04 28.54
C LEU A 233 17.54 34.91 29.96
N THR A 234 18.84 34.59 30.09
CA THR A 234 19.51 34.54 31.39
C THR A 234 20.23 35.82 31.74
N GLY A 235 20.45 36.74 30.77
CA GLY A 235 21.15 37.99 30.95
C GLY A 235 22.29 37.85 31.95
N SER A 236 23.14 36.82 31.84
CA SER A 236 24.30 36.78 32.71
C SER A 236 25.18 37.91 32.23
N PRO A 237 25.39 38.97 33.03
CA PRO A 237 26.26 40.05 32.62
C PRO A 237 27.58 39.40 32.20
N GLY A 238 28.07 39.74 31.01
CA GLY A 238 29.39 39.32 30.57
C GLY A 238 30.40 39.60 31.69
N PRO A 239 31.57 38.91 31.68
CA PRO A 239 32.57 39.08 32.73
C PRO A 239 32.76 40.55 33.08
N LYS A 240 32.69 40.87 34.39
CA LYS A 240 32.87 42.23 34.93
C LYS A 240 34.28 42.73 34.62
N ASN A 241 34.51 43.13 33.38
CA ASN A 241 35.72 43.81 32.96
C ASN A 241 35.49 45.30 33.18
N LEU A 242 36.19 45.87 34.15
CA LEU A 242 36.37 47.31 34.23
C LEU A 242 37.18 47.72 33.00
N ILE A 243 36.50 48.13 31.92
CA ILE A 243 37.14 48.85 30.84
C ILE A 243 37.28 50.29 31.34
N SER A 244 38.51 50.81 31.39
CA SER A 244 38.75 52.21 31.71
C SER A 244 38.07 53.09 30.65
N GLY A 245 36.90 53.63 30.97
CA GLY A 245 36.20 54.61 30.14
C GLY A 245 36.85 55.99 30.24
N THR A 246 36.90 56.72 29.13
CA THR A 246 37.24 58.14 29.12
C THR A 246 36.03 58.96 29.60
N MET A 247 36.25 60.19 30.05
CA MET A 247 35.24 61.07 30.68
C MET A 247 34.03 61.44 29.79
N GLN A 248 33.96 60.91 28.57
CA GLN A 248 32.90 61.16 27.60
C GLN A 248 31.79 60.09 27.56
N GLU A 249 31.98 58.94 28.22
CA GLU A 249 30.95 57.89 28.31
C GLU A 249 30.49 57.73 29.77
N GLY A 250 29.38 58.39 30.09
CA GLY A 250 28.72 58.25 31.38
C GLY A 250 28.16 56.83 31.55
N PHE A 251 28.49 56.22 32.68
CA PHE A 251 27.98 54.93 33.12
C PHE A 251 26.46 55.01 33.39
N PHE A 252 25.66 54.16 32.74
CA PHE A 252 24.23 53.97 33.04
C PHE A 252 24.04 52.63 33.76
N GLY A 253 24.19 52.64 35.08
CA GLY A 253 23.86 51.53 35.97
C GLY A 253 23.64 52.05 37.39
N GLU A 254 22.75 51.41 38.15
CA GLU A 254 22.55 51.76 39.55
C GLU A 254 23.80 51.38 40.37
N VAL A 255 24.49 52.40 40.89
CA VAL A 255 25.61 52.20 41.82
C VAL A 255 25.03 52.04 43.22
N PRO A 256 25.27 50.90 43.91
CA PRO A 256 24.79 50.72 45.28
C PRO A 256 25.43 51.76 46.20
N ALA A 257 24.68 52.29 47.15
CA ALA A 257 25.13 53.39 48.03
C ALA A 257 26.41 53.06 48.83
N SER A 258 26.73 51.77 49.02
CA SER A 258 27.95 51.30 49.65
C SER A 258 29.22 51.48 48.79
N GLU A 259 29.07 51.68 47.49
CA GLU A 259 30.17 51.92 46.54
C GLU A 259 30.34 53.42 46.22
N LEU A 260 29.45 54.27 46.73
CA LEU A 260 29.65 55.72 46.71
C LEU A 260 30.66 56.08 47.80
N ILE A 261 31.77 56.72 47.41
CA ILE A 261 32.68 57.34 48.38
C ILE A 261 31.87 58.37 49.18
N THR A 262 31.84 58.20 50.50
CA THR A 262 31.22 59.19 51.39
C THR A 262 32.03 60.48 51.37
N GLY A 263 31.37 61.62 51.61
CA GLY A 263 32.07 62.92 51.65
C GLY A 263 33.23 62.93 52.66
N ASP A 264 33.10 62.17 53.74
CA ASP A 264 34.12 62.01 54.79
C ASP A 264 35.34 61.23 54.28
N ALA A 265 35.12 60.17 53.50
CA ALA A 265 36.20 59.40 52.89
C ALA A 265 36.94 60.21 51.81
N LEU A 266 36.23 61.05 51.05
CA LEU A 266 36.85 61.95 50.07
C LEU A 266 37.69 63.04 50.76
N ALA A 267 37.17 63.62 51.85
CA ALA A 267 37.87 64.64 52.63
C ALA A 267 39.18 64.10 53.23
N SER A 268 39.14 62.88 53.78
CA SER A 268 40.33 62.21 54.32
C SER A 268 41.41 61.99 53.25
N GLU A 269 41.03 61.56 52.05
CA GLU A 269 41.99 61.23 51.00
C GLU A 269 42.60 62.47 50.34
N CYS A 270 41.86 63.57 50.32
CA CYS A 270 42.35 64.87 49.87
C CYS A 270 43.09 65.65 50.98
N GLY A 271 43.26 65.06 52.17
CA GLY A 271 43.93 65.70 53.31
C GLY A 271 43.18 66.91 53.85
N ILE A 272 41.88 67.02 53.57
CA ILE A 272 41.01 68.08 54.04
C ILE A 272 40.44 67.62 55.37
N SER A 273 40.93 68.14 56.48
CA SER A 273 40.28 67.91 57.77
C SER A 273 38.88 68.54 57.74
N GLN A 274 37.86 67.77 58.09
CA GLN A 274 36.53 68.34 58.34
C GLN A 274 36.56 69.37 59.48
#